data_AF-A0A445AWC1-F1
#
_entry.id   AF-A0A445AWC1-F1
#
_cell.length_a   1.000
_cell.length_b   1.000
_cell.length_c   1.000
_cell.angle_alpha   90.00
_cell.angle_beta   90.00
_cell.angle_gamma   90.00
#
_symmetry.space_group_name_H-M   'P 1'
#
loop_
_entity.id
_entity.type
_entity.pdbx_description
1 polymer ?
#
loop_
_entity_poly.entity_id
_entity_poly.type
_entity_poly.pdbx_seq_one_letter_code
_entity_poly.pdbx_strand_id
1 'polypeptide(L)'
;MKHFSLNTLLCTIVVASIAIAPCKSDDKLITETCSKTPYPAQCVSYIKANYKSNDVKGIAGLGIIMAQDFQLKAEAPKDILFKMISAGKRPDIRFEMIACLGNYNYLIDTTMPEAIDAFKLGKPRLAEAYANTAAIGVSNCEKRFNGKSPITNENNITHEIALILIAIAKQL
;
A
#
# COMPACT_ATOMS: atom_id res chain seq x y z
N MET A 1 34.41 30.95 25.19
CA MET A 1 34.15 30.89 23.73
C MET A 1 34.17 29.43 23.34
N LYS A 2 33.08 28.93 22.73
CA LYS A 2 32.88 27.53 22.35
C LYS A 2 33.75 27.17 21.14
N HIS A 3 34.37 25.99 21.12
CA HIS A 3 34.75 25.32 19.87
C HIS A 3 34.38 23.84 19.93
N PHE A 4 33.79 23.38 18.82
CA PHE A 4 33.09 22.12 18.60
C PHE A 4 34.02 20.92 18.42
N SER A 5 33.47 19.74 18.69
CA SER A 5 34.03 18.39 18.58
C SER A 5 34.37 17.95 17.15
N LEU A 6 35.47 17.21 16.98
CA LEU A 6 35.92 16.60 15.73
C LEU A 6 36.05 15.08 15.93
N ASN A 7 34.93 14.36 15.91
CA ASN A 7 34.90 12.89 15.91
C ASN A 7 34.27 12.31 14.63
N THR A 8 34.44 12.99 13.51
CA THR A 8 33.99 12.52 12.19
C THR A 8 35.22 12.22 11.34
N LEU A 9 35.88 11.12 11.69
CA LEU A 9 37.12 10.68 11.06
C LEU A 9 36.82 9.56 10.03
N LEU A 10 37.24 9.81 8.79
CA LEU A 10 37.62 8.86 7.74
C LEU A 10 36.51 8.14 6.93
N CYS A 11 36.10 8.78 5.84
CA CYS A 11 35.91 8.10 4.55
C CYS A 11 36.86 8.75 3.54
N THR A 12 38.16 8.50 3.66
CA THR A 12 39.13 8.80 2.59
C THR A 12 39.63 7.51 1.97
N ILE A 13 39.14 7.27 0.75
CA ILE A 13 39.89 6.83 -0.44
C ILE A 13 40.91 5.71 -0.21
N VAL A 14 40.50 4.47 -0.47
CA VAL A 14 41.39 3.43 -1.00
C VAL A 14 40.78 2.92 -2.30
N VAL A 15 41.42 3.29 -3.41
CA VAL A 15 41.15 2.77 -4.75
C VAL A 15 41.70 1.34 -4.79
N ALA A 16 40.84 0.37 -4.51
CA ALA A 16 41.05 -1.03 -4.85
C ALA A 16 39.82 -1.48 -5.64
N SER A 17 40.05 -1.95 -6.86
CA SER A 17 39.05 -2.44 -7.81
C SER A 17 38.30 -3.66 -7.27
N ILE A 18 37.41 -3.44 -6.32
CA ILE A 18 36.31 -4.34 -6.03
C ILE A 18 35.30 -4.00 -7.12
N ALA A 19 34.91 -4.99 -7.93
CA ALA A 19 33.69 -4.87 -8.70
C ALA A 19 32.57 -4.60 -7.69
N ILE A 20 32.22 -3.32 -7.52
CA ILE A 20 31.03 -2.92 -6.78
C ILE A 20 29.91 -3.52 -7.61
N ALA A 21 29.44 -4.70 -7.21
CA ALA A 21 28.15 -5.18 -7.65
C ALA A 21 27.23 -3.99 -7.45
N PRO A 22 26.62 -3.42 -8.52
CA PRO A 22 25.84 -2.22 -8.36
C PRO A 22 24.83 -2.51 -7.26
N CYS A 23 24.89 -1.76 -6.15
CA CYS A 23 23.78 -1.71 -5.22
C CYS A 23 22.57 -1.48 -6.10
N LYS A 24 21.73 -2.50 -6.26
CA LYS A 24 20.55 -2.39 -7.11
C LYS A 24 19.78 -1.28 -6.44
N SER A 25 19.80 -0.08 -7.03
CA SER A 25 19.19 1.06 -6.36
C SER A 25 17.73 0.69 -6.12
N ASP A 26 17.21 0.98 -4.93
CA ASP A 26 15.82 0.71 -4.62
C ASP A 26 14.92 1.35 -5.68
N ASP A 27 15.35 2.48 -6.24
CA ASP A 27 14.78 3.12 -7.42
C ASP A 27 14.65 2.21 -8.65
N LYS A 28 15.66 1.41 -8.99
CA LYS A 28 15.60 0.48 -10.11
C LYS A 28 14.60 -0.65 -9.83
N LEU A 29 14.65 -1.23 -8.62
CA LEU A 29 13.72 -2.29 -8.23
C LEU A 29 12.27 -1.79 -8.24
N ILE A 30 12.01 -0.62 -7.67
CA ILE A 30 10.70 0.03 -7.65
C ILE A 30 10.23 0.29 -9.08
N THR A 31 11.07 0.91 -9.92
CA THR A 31 10.70 1.28 -11.30
C THR A 31 10.40 0.03 -12.15
N GLU A 32 11.26 -1.00 -12.08
CA GLU A 32 11.05 -2.26 -12.80
C GLU A 32 9.75 -2.95 -12.36
N THR A 33 9.49 -3.01 -11.05
CA THR A 33 8.28 -3.65 -10.50
C THR A 33 7.02 -2.87 -10.86
N CYS A 34 7.04 -1.54 -10.68
CA CYS A 34 5.88 -0.68 -10.94
C CYS A 34 5.55 -0.56 -12.43
N SER A 35 6.52 -0.67 -13.33
CA SER A 35 6.28 -0.69 -14.78
C SER A 35 5.36 -1.82 -15.24
N LYS A 36 5.25 -2.90 -14.45
CA LYS A 36 4.40 -4.07 -14.71
C LYS A 36 3.05 -4.01 -13.98
N THR A 37 2.69 -2.86 -13.43
CA THR A 37 1.42 -2.64 -12.72
C THR A 37 0.46 -1.82 -13.60
N PRO A 38 -0.86 -1.91 -13.37
CA PRO A 38 -1.84 -1.13 -14.15
C PRO A 38 -1.72 0.38 -13.93
N TYR A 39 -1.04 0.82 -12.86
CA TYR A 39 -0.86 2.24 -12.52
C TYR A 39 0.62 2.53 -12.17
N PRO A 40 1.53 2.56 -13.16
CA PRO A 40 2.96 2.64 -12.90
C PRO A 40 3.38 3.87 -12.09
N ALA A 41 2.85 5.05 -12.43
CA ALA A 41 3.19 6.30 -11.75
C ALA A 41 2.71 6.30 -10.29
N GLN A 42 1.48 5.84 -10.05
CA GLN A 42 0.91 5.76 -8.71
C GLN A 42 1.59 4.69 -7.86
N CYS A 43 1.94 3.54 -8.44
CA CYS A 43 2.75 2.53 -7.76
C CYS A 43 4.07 3.11 -7.23
N VAL A 44 4.80 3.85 -8.07
CA VAL A 44 6.04 4.53 -7.63
C VAL A 44 5.73 5.55 -6.54
N SER A 45 4.69 6.37 -6.73
CA SER A 45 4.32 7.42 -5.77
C SER A 45 3.94 6.87 -4.40
N TYR A 46 3.16 5.79 -4.34
CA TYR A 46 2.75 5.17 -3.08
C TYR A 46 3.95 4.58 -2.35
N ILE A 47 4.75 3.77 -3.04
CA ILE A 47 5.94 3.15 -2.43
C ILE A 47 6.90 4.22 -1.90
N LYS A 48 7.20 5.26 -2.68
CA LYS A 48 8.14 6.32 -2.27
C LYS A 48 7.62 7.21 -1.15
N ALA A 49 6.30 7.29 -0.96
CA ALA A 49 5.73 8.01 0.18
C ALA A 49 6.00 7.29 1.51
N ASN A 50 6.27 5.98 1.48
CA ASN A 50 6.66 5.21 2.64
C ASN A 50 8.18 5.32 2.87
N TYR A 51 8.59 5.90 4.00
CA TYR A 51 10.02 6.12 4.31
C TYR A 51 10.83 4.83 4.38
N LYS A 52 10.18 3.67 4.60
CA LYS A 52 10.83 2.35 4.63
C LYS A 52 11.12 1.79 3.24
N SER A 53 10.72 2.48 2.16
CA SER A 53 10.98 2.05 0.78
C SER A 53 12.48 1.89 0.46
N ASN A 54 13.34 2.66 1.14
CA ASN A 54 14.80 2.57 1.01
C ASN A 54 15.41 1.31 1.68
N ASP A 55 14.63 0.58 2.47
CA ASP A 55 15.09 -0.63 3.16
C ASP A 55 14.55 -1.92 2.52
N VAL A 56 13.80 -1.78 1.41
CA VAL A 56 13.05 -2.89 0.81
C VAL A 56 13.96 -3.84 0.06
N LYS A 57 13.85 -5.13 0.42
CA LYS A 57 14.53 -6.21 -0.29
C LYS A 57 13.55 -6.96 -1.20
N GLY A 58 13.68 -6.75 -2.51
CA GLY A 58 12.98 -7.51 -3.53
C GLY A 58 11.49 -7.19 -3.67
N ILE A 59 10.85 -7.87 -4.62
CA ILE A 59 9.44 -7.64 -5.00
C ILE A 59 8.49 -7.91 -3.82
N ALA A 60 8.78 -8.91 -2.98
CA ALA A 60 7.96 -9.23 -1.82
C ALA A 60 7.91 -8.08 -0.80
N GLY A 61 9.04 -7.40 -0.56
CA GLY A 61 9.05 -6.23 0.32
C GLY A 61 8.27 -5.04 -0.26
N LEU A 62 8.26 -4.86 -1.58
CA LEU A 62 7.40 -3.85 -2.23
C LEU A 62 5.92 -4.20 -2.07
N GLY A 63 5.57 -5.49 -2.14
CA GLY A 63 4.21 -5.97 -1.86
C GLY A 63 3.76 -5.68 -0.42
N ILE A 64 4.65 -5.88 0.56
CA ILE A 64 4.38 -5.54 1.97
C ILE A 64 4.11 -4.03 2.13
N ILE A 65 4.93 -3.17 1.51
CA ILE A 65 4.70 -1.72 1.56
C ILE A 65 3.36 -1.36 0.93
N MET A 66 3.05 -1.89 -0.25
CA MET A 66 1.80 -1.58 -0.95
C MET A 66 0.57 -2.05 -0.14
N ALA A 67 0.66 -3.19 0.57
CA ALA A 67 -0.39 -3.64 1.49
C ALA A 67 -0.55 -2.71 2.71
N GLN A 68 0.56 -2.17 3.25
CA GLN A 68 0.53 -1.17 4.32
C GLN A 68 -0.08 0.15 3.85
N ASP A 69 0.23 0.57 2.62
CA ASP A 69 -0.35 1.76 2.01
C ASP A 69 -1.87 1.59 1.80
N PHE A 70 -2.33 0.39 1.43
CA PHE A 70 -3.76 0.08 1.40
C PHE A 70 -4.39 0.30 2.78
N GLN A 71 -3.82 -0.28 3.85
CA GLN A 71 -4.35 -0.12 5.22
C GLN A 71 -4.44 1.36 5.58
N LEU A 72 -3.37 2.12 5.37
CA LEU A 72 -3.32 3.54 5.69
C LEU A 72 -4.38 4.34 4.91
N LYS A 73 -4.56 4.08 3.61
CA LYS A 73 -5.53 4.80 2.78
C LYS A 73 -6.97 4.37 3.05
N ALA A 74 -7.18 3.15 3.51
CA ALA A 74 -8.48 2.61 3.91
C ALA A 74 -9.02 3.20 5.23
N GLU A 75 -8.18 3.82 6.05
CA GLU A 75 -8.61 4.53 7.27
C GLU A 75 -9.54 5.72 6.96
N ALA A 76 -9.25 6.48 5.90
CA ALA A 76 -10.06 7.65 5.54
C ALA A 76 -11.54 7.32 5.22
N PRO A 77 -11.86 6.38 4.30
CA PRO A 77 -13.24 6.01 4.04
C PRO A 77 -13.91 5.37 5.27
N LYS A 78 -13.19 4.58 6.07
CA LYS A 78 -13.69 4.06 7.35
C LYS A 78 -14.15 5.19 8.28
N ASP A 79 -13.30 6.19 8.48
CA ASP A 79 -13.57 7.33 9.35
C ASP A 79 -14.73 8.19 8.86
N ILE A 80 -14.80 8.45 7.55
CA ILE A 80 -15.90 9.23 6.95
C ILE A 80 -17.23 8.52 7.20
N LEU A 81 -17.31 7.23 6.90
CA LEU A 81 -18.52 6.43 7.10
C LEU A 81 -18.92 6.40 8.58
N PHE A 82 -17.98 6.13 9.48
CA PHE A 82 -18.24 6.11 10.92
C PHE A 82 -18.80 7.45 11.42
N LYS A 83 -18.20 8.57 11.01
CA LYS A 83 -18.67 9.92 11.37
C LYS A 83 -20.06 10.21 10.82
N MET A 84 -20.33 9.85 9.55
CA MET A 84 -21.65 10.04 8.95
C MET A 84 -22.75 9.23 9.65
N ILE A 85 -22.47 7.94 9.92
CA ILE A 85 -23.39 7.03 10.63
C ILE A 85 -23.69 7.55 12.03
N SER A 86 -22.65 7.99 12.77
CA SER A 86 -22.77 8.49 14.14
C SER A 86 -23.55 9.81 14.22
N ALA A 87 -23.37 10.68 13.23
CA ALA A 87 -24.09 11.94 13.13
C ALA A 87 -25.50 11.81 12.53
N GLY A 88 -25.96 10.60 12.18
CA GLY A 88 -27.25 10.38 11.54
C GLY A 88 -27.38 11.03 10.16
N LYS A 89 -26.26 11.32 9.48
CA LYS A 89 -26.29 11.90 8.13
C LYS A 89 -26.77 10.86 7.13
N ARG A 90 -27.50 11.30 6.11
CA ARG A 90 -27.94 10.46 4.97
C ARG A 90 -28.64 9.16 5.43
N PRO A 91 -29.76 9.27 6.18
CA PRO A 91 -30.50 8.09 6.64
C PRO A 91 -31.03 7.23 5.49
N ASP A 92 -31.20 7.81 4.30
CA ASP A 92 -31.60 7.17 3.05
C ASP A 92 -30.61 6.08 2.58
N ILE A 93 -29.33 6.17 2.96
CA ILE A 93 -28.27 5.22 2.58
C ILE A 93 -27.54 4.63 3.80
N ARG A 94 -28.20 4.63 4.97
CA ARG A 94 -27.58 4.19 6.23
C ARG A 94 -27.12 2.73 6.18
N PHE A 95 -27.92 1.86 5.56
CA PHE A 95 -27.62 0.44 5.46
C PHE A 95 -26.35 0.18 4.63
N GLU A 96 -26.24 0.86 3.49
CA GLU A 96 -25.09 0.82 2.59
C GLU A 96 -23.82 1.32 3.28
N MET A 97 -23.92 2.42 4.04
CA MET A 97 -22.79 2.93 4.82
C MET A 97 -22.31 1.94 5.88
N ILE A 98 -23.23 1.30 6.62
CA ILE A 98 -22.88 0.29 7.63
C ILE A 98 -22.19 -0.92 6.98
N ALA A 99 -22.72 -1.39 5.85
CA ALA A 99 -22.13 -2.51 5.13
C ALA A 99 -20.72 -2.17 4.61
N CYS A 100 -20.53 -0.98 4.07
CA CYS A 100 -19.21 -0.50 3.65
C CYS A 100 -18.22 -0.34 4.81
N LEU A 101 -18.68 0.20 5.95
CA LEU A 101 -17.84 0.33 7.13
C LEU A 101 -17.35 -1.05 7.62
N GLY A 102 -18.26 -2.03 7.66
CA GLY A 102 -17.91 -3.42 7.98
C GLY A 102 -16.89 -4.03 7.00
N ASN A 103 -17.07 -3.79 5.69
CA ASN A 103 -16.09 -4.21 4.68
C ASN A 103 -14.71 -3.58 4.94
N TYR A 104 -14.64 -2.27 5.14
CA TYR A 104 -13.36 -1.60 5.39
C TYR A 104 -12.65 -2.12 6.63
N ASN A 105 -13.38 -2.33 7.73
CA ASN A 105 -12.83 -2.95 8.94
C ASN A 105 -12.23 -4.33 8.62
N TYR A 106 -12.95 -5.20 7.91
CA TYR A 106 -12.45 -6.52 7.54
C TYR A 106 -11.19 -6.45 6.66
N LEU A 107 -11.15 -5.52 5.69
CA LEU A 107 -10.00 -5.36 4.82
C LEU A 107 -8.75 -4.89 5.59
N ILE A 108 -8.93 -3.97 6.54
CA ILE A 108 -7.85 -3.40 7.36
C ILE A 108 -7.36 -4.40 8.40
N ASP A 109 -8.28 -5.02 9.13
CA ASP A 109 -7.98 -5.81 10.33
C ASP A 109 -7.66 -7.28 10.02
N THR A 110 -8.02 -7.77 8.83
CA THR A 110 -7.84 -9.17 8.44
C THR A 110 -7.15 -9.32 7.09
N THR A 111 -7.74 -8.79 6.01
CA THR A 111 -7.26 -9.09 4.66
C THR A 111 -5.84 -8.59 4.41
N MET A 112 -5.51 -7.35 4.82
CA MET A 112 -4.15 -6.82 4.62
C MET A 112 -3.10 -7.45 5.53
N PRO A 113 -3.34 -7.71 6.83
CA PRO A 113 -2.43 -8.50 7.66
C PRO A 113 -2.11 -9.86 7.04
N GLU A 114 -3.12 -10.58 6.53
CA GLU A 114 -2.91 -11.88 5.89
C GLU A 114 -2.17 -11.77 4.55
N ALA A 115 -2.39 -10.70 3.77
CA ALA A 115 -1.61 -10.42 2.56
C ALA A 115 -0.13 -10.18 2.90
N ILE A 116 0.14 -9.37 3.94
CA ILE A 116 1.49 -9.07 4.42
C ILE A 116 2.19 -10.37 4.86
N ASP A 117 1.51 -11.22 5.62
CA ASP A 117 2.08 -12.49 6.07
C ASP A 117 2.30 -13.46 4.90
N ALA A 118 1.42 -13.46 3.89
CA ALA A 118 1.64 -14.23 2.67
C ALA A 118 2.91 -13.77 1.92
N PHE A 119 3.20 -12.46 1.84
CA PHE A 119 4.47 -11.97 1.27
C PHE A 119 5.68 -12.40 2.10
N LYS A 120 5.62 -12.27 3.44
CA LYS A 120 6.72 -12.69 4.33
C LYS A 120 7.02 -14.18 4.22
N LEU A 121 5.99 -15.01 4.04
CA LEU A 121 6.09 -16.46 3.96
C LEU A 121 6.37 -16.98 2.54
N GLY A 122 6.53 -16.10 1.55
CA GLY A 122 6.77 -16.50 0.16
C GLY A 122 5.58 -17.26 -0.47
N LYS A 123 4.35 -16.86 -0.15
CA LYS A 123 3.10 -17.47 -0.66
C LYS A 123 2.39 -16.53 -1.65
N PRO A 124 2.91 -16.36 -2.88
CA PRO A 124 2.44 -15.31 -3.80
C PRO A 124 0.99 -15.49 -4.24
N ARG A 125 0.52 -16.72 -4.47
CA ARG A 125 -0.89 -16.98 -4.79
C ARG A 125 -1.84 -16.58 -3.67
N LEU A 126 -1.39 -16.70 -2.41
CA LEU A 126 -2.19 -16.32 -1.26
C LEU A 126 -2.19 -14.78 -1.10
N ALA A 127 -1.05 -14.13 -1.32
CA ALA A 127 -0.97 -12.67 -1.37
C ALA A 127 -1.87 -12.08 -2.48
N GLU A 128 -1.86 -12.69 -3.67
CA GLU A 128 -2.75 -12.33 -4.78
C GLU A 128 -4.23 -12.51 -4.40
N ALA A 129 -4.58 -13.62 -3.76
CA ALA A 129 -5.97 -13.88 -3.33
C ALA A 129 -6.47 -12.80 -2.35
N TYR A 130 -5.66 -12.42 -1.36
CA TYR A 130 -6.02 -11.35 -0.43
C TYR A 130 -6.10 -9.98 -1.10
N ALA A 131 -5.21 -9.67 -2.04
CA ALA A 131 -5.28 -8.43 -2.81
C ALA A 131 -6.54 -8.39 -3.70
N ASN A 132 -6.96 -9.51 -4.28
CA ASN A 132 -8.24 -9.62 -5.00
C ASN A 132 -9.44 -9.42 -4.07
N THR A 133 -9.43 -10.01 -2.87
CA THR A 133 -10.47 -9.78 -1.86
C THR A 133 -10.60 -8.30 -1.53
N ALA A 134 -9.48 -7.58 -1.40
CA ALA A 134 -9.49 -6.13 -1.19
C ALA A 134 -10.10 -5.37 -2.38
N ALA A 135 -9.67 -5.67 -3.61
CA ALA A 135 -10.22 -5.04 -4.81
C ALA A 135 -11.74 -5.26 -4.94
N ILE A 136 -12.21 -6.48 -4.68
CA ILE A 136 -13.64 -6.84 -4.70
C ILE A 136 -14.39 -6.14 -3.57
N GLY A 137 -13.84 -6.13 -2.35
CA GLY A 137 -14.46 -5.51 -1.18
C GLY A 137 -14.71 -4.01 -1.38
N VAL A 138 -13.73 -3.29 -1.92
CA VAL A 138 -13.84 -1.87 -2.26
C VAL A 138 -14.82 -1.64 -3.42
N SER A 139 -14.73 -2.43 -4.49
CA SER A 139 -15.66 -2.33 -5.63
C SER A 139 -17.11 -2.58 -5.21
N ASN A 140 -17.33 -3.57 -4.33
CA ASN A 140 -18.65 -3.87 -3.78
C ASN A 140 -19.17 -2.72 -2.91
N CYS A 141 -18.30 -2.03 -2.19
CA CYS A 141 -18.72 -0.84 -1.46
C CYS A 141 -19.25 0.24 -2.42
N GLU A 142 -18.51 0.59 -3.47
CA GLU A 142 -18.95 1.60 -4.44
C GLU A 142 -20.25 1.23 -5.16
N LYS A 143 -20.38 -0.05 -5.55
CA LYS A 143 -21.58 -0.56 -6.25
C LYS A 143 -22.84 -0.45 -5.41
N ARG A 144 -22.77 -0.54 -4.07
CA ARG A 144 -23.94 -0.35 -3.19
C ARG A 144 -24.56 1.03 -3.34
N PHE A 145 -23.77 2.03 -3.71
CA PHE A 145 -24.22 3.40 -3.94
C PHE A 145 -24.46 3.71 -5.41
N ASN A 146 -24.49 2.70 -6.29
CA ASN A 146 -24.59 2.88 -7.74
C ASN A 146 -23.51 3.82 -8.31
N GLY A 147 -22.30 3.80 -7.74
CA GLY A 147 -21.20 4.68 -8.17
C GLY A 147 -21.28 6.12 -7.66
N LYS A 148 -22.12 6.41 -6.65
CA LYS A 148 -22.32 7.75 -6.07
C LYS A 148 -22.14 7.75 -4.54
N SER A 149 -21.15 6.99 -4.08
CA SER A 149 -20.82 6.89 -2.67
C SER A 149 -20.38 8.25 -2.10
N PRO A 150 -20.64 8.55 -0.81
CA PRO A 150 -20.01 9.69 -0.15
C PRO A 150 -18.47 9.57 -0.04
N ILE A 151 -17.91 8.40 -0.38
CA ILE A 151 -16.47 8.09 -0.33
C ILE A 151 -15.94 7.57 -1.68
N THR A 152 -16.53 7.98 -2.81
CA THR A 152 -16.13 7.48 -4.15
C THR A 152 -14.66 7.71 -4.45
N ASN A 153 -14.09 8.84 -4.06
CA ASN A 153 -12.67 9.13 -4.31
C ASN A 153 -11.76 8.19 -3.53
N GLU A 154 -12.09 7.94 -2.27
CA GLU A 154 -11.39 7.03 -1.37
C GLU A 154 -11.51 5.58 -1.84
N ASN A 155 -12.69 5.18 -2.32
CA ASN A 155 -12.92 3.89 -2.95
C ASN A 155 -12.05 3.74 -4.21
N ASN A 156 -11.94 4.76 -5.05
CA ASN A 156 -11.08 4.70 -6.24
C ASN A 156 -9.60 4.54 -5.87
N ILE A 157 -9.10 5.32 -4.90
CA ILE A 157 -7.70 5.24 -4.45
C ILE A 157 -7.38 3.86 -3.88
N THR A 158 -8.22 3.35 -2.98
CA THR A 158 -7.98 2.03 -2.35
C THR A 158 -8.13 0.89 -3.35
N HIS A 159 -9.06 0.98 -4.30
CA HIS A 159 -9.17 0.01 -5.40
C HIS A 159 -7.93 0.03 -6.30
N GLU A 160 -7.43 1.22 -6.66
CA GLU A 160 -6.19 1.40 -7.44
C GLU A 160 -5.00 0.70 -6.76
N ILE A 161 -4.82 0.94 -5.45
CA ILE A 161 -3.79 0.29 -4.64
C ILE A 161 -3.94 -1.23 -4.63
N ALA A 162 -5.16 -1.75 -4.48
CA ALA A 162 -5.40 -3.20 -4.51
C ALA A 162 -5.03 -3.81 -5.87
N LEU A 163 -5.32 -3.13 -6.99
CA LEU A 163 -4.93 -3.57 -8.32
C LEU A 163 -3.41 -3.57 -8.54
N ILE A 164 -2.71 -2.55 -8.00
CA ILE A 164 -1.25 -2.52 -7.97
C ILE A 164 -0.72 -3.70 -7.16
N LEU A 165 -1.28 -3.96 -5.98
CA LEU A 165 -0.86 -5.05 -5.10
C LEU A 165 -1.02 -6.44 -5.76
N ILE A 166 -2.14 -6.66 -6.46
CA ILE A 166 -2.37 -7.87 -7.27
C ILE A 166 -1.25 -8.04 -8.30
N ALA A 167 -0.92 -6.97 -9.03
CA ALA A 167 0.12 -7.01 -10.05
C ALA A 167 1.53 -7.25 -9.46
N ILE A 168 1.81 -6.76 -8.25
CA ILE A 168 3.06 -7.06 -7.55
C ILE A 168 3.12 -8.53 -7.13
N ALA A 169 2.02 -9.07 -6.56
CA ALA A 169 1.95 -10.47 -6.14
C ALA A 169 2.18 -11.45 -7.31
N LYS A 170 1.67 -11.12 -8.51
CA LYS A 170 1.85 -11.91 -9.74
C LYS A 170 3.28 -11.95 -10.29
N GLN A 171 4.18 -11.12 -9.78
CA GLN A 171 5.58 -11.07 -10.21
C GLN A 171 6.50 -11.97 -9.36
N LEU A 172 5.95 -12.63 -8.33
CA LEU A 172 6.65 -13.52 -7.40
C LEU A 172 6.48 -14.99 -7.76
#